data_AF-A0A1T3MUU2-F1
#
_entry.id   AF-A0A1T3MUU2-F1
#
_cell.length_a   1.000
_cell.length_b   1.000
_cell.length_c   1.000
_cell.angle_alpha   90.00
_cell.angle_beta   90.00
_cell.angle_gamma   90.00
#
_symmetry.space_group_name_H-M   'P 1'
#
loop_
_entity.id
_entity.type
_entity.pdbx_description
1 polymer ?
#
loop_
_entity_poly.entity_id
_entity_poly.type
_entity_poly.pdbx_seq_one_letter_code
_entity_poly.pdbx_strand_id
1 'polypeptide(L)'
;MKKIYWLILPFIFSCSKNIEDRCFVYKKDNRDGDYKEEIPYTVQQILNEKPDYLEIENLKSYRSFKKDSTEYNFHNISDEESEKRVKTYKNDYKLFKKFFSDQFWYLQRQQIENTLYSLAKNNLGYWLLKIEKNKPSAYFLGLSFSHYYFNKIQENPIIKGDYFQIEGSLVKIVKVPGLPGYDDYSAIEDGKLFKIKLKDLILDSDQDGYNDIFEKSFGLNPNNKDTDGDGIDDFNDMNPMYKSEKNKFSQLYDQLIQANSSGIENPEKLHYYFNVYINDCDYFHQVNPYIKTLFIPENKKEQTNYTKVTDVARENISKMQKDEKNPNIFYFKVSGNSYSDGCSAEYKNGEWDITIRQGFVI
;
A
#
# COMPACT_ATOMS: atom_id res chain seq x y z
N MET A 1 -30.33 -10.04 -58.70
CA MET A 1 -29.54 -8.95 -58.11
C MET A 1 -29.45 -9.16 -56.61
N LYS A 2 -28.35 -9.74 -56.10
CA LYS A 2 -28.12 -9.93 -54.65
C LYS A 2 -27.49 -8.66 -54.09
N LYS A 3 -28.16 -8.00 -53.14
CA LYS A 3 -27.60 -6.85 -52.39
C LYS A 3 -26.67 -7.39 -51.32
N ILE A 4 -25.38 -7.05 -51.41
CA ILE A 4 -24.39 -7.26 -50.36
C ILE A 4 -24.44 -6.03 -49.46
N TYR A 5 -24.85 -6.20 -48.21
CA TYR A 5 -24.75 -5.15 -47.19
C TYR A 5 -23.34 -5.20 -46.59
N TRP A 6 -22.56 -4.15 -46.81
CA TRP A 6 -21.31 -3.92 -46.08
C TRP A 6 -21.67 -3.47 -44.66
N LEU A 7 -21.46 -4.37 -43.70
CA LEU A 7 -21.44 -4.05 -42.28
C LEU A 7 -20.12 -3.33 -41.97
N ILE A 8 -20.17 -2.00 -41.90
CA ILE A 8 -19.08 -1.19 -41.36
C ILE A 8 -19.11 -1.40 -39.84
N LEU A 9 -18.21 -2.22 -39.31
CA LEU A 9 -17.94 -2.26 -37.88
C LEU A 9 -17.34 -0.90 -37.48
N PRO A 10 -17.96 -0.15 -36.55
CA PRO A 10 -17.32 1.01 -35.99
C PRO A 10 -16.13 0.52 -35.15
N PHE A 11 -14.91 0.83 -35.58
CA PHE A 11 -13.74 0.79 -34.72
C PHE A 11 -14.01 1.76 -33.57
N ILE A 12 -14.36 1.21 -32.41
CA ILE A 12 -14.32 1.95 -31.15
C ILE A 12 -12.83 2.17 -30.89
N PHE A 13 -12.29 3.31 -31.34
CA PHE A 13 -11.00 3.77 -30.89
C PHE A 13 -11.12 3.98 -29.38
N SER A 14 -10.60 3.02 -28.61
CA SER A 14 -10.36 3.21 -27.19
C SER A 14 -9.50 4.46 -27.04
N CYS A 15 -10.02 5.49 -26.35
CA CYS A 15 -9.26 6.69 -26.00
C CYS A 15 -8.23 6.40 -24.89
N SER A 16 -7.49 5.29 -24.99
CA SER A 16 -6.32 5.09 -24.15
C SER A 16 -5.24 6.07 -24.60
N LYS A 17 -4.78 6.92 -23.68
CA LYS A 17 -3.58 7.76 -23.86
C LYS A 17 -2.47 6.91 -24.45
N ASN A 18 -1.68 7.44 -25.39
CA ASN A 18 -0.51 6.70 -25.88
C ASN A 18 0.62 6.73 -24.82
N ILE A 19 1.68 5.93 -25.00
CA ILE A 19 2.83 5.89 -24.08
C ILE A 19 3.46 7.27 -23.85
N GLU A 20 3.45 8.13 -24.86
CA GLU A 20 3.97 9.49 -24.77
C GLU A 20 3.17 10.34 -23.78
N ASP A 21 1.84 10.29 -23.85
CA ASP A 21 0.92 11.02 -22.95
C ASP A 21 0.89 10.45 -21.53
N ARG A 22 1.23 9.16 -21.35
CA ARG A 22 1.32 8.52 -20.04
C ARG A 22 2.64 8.81 -19.33
N CYS A 23 3.74 8.93 -20.07
CA CYS A 23 5.07 9.10 -19.48
C CYS A 23 5.61 10.53 -19.51
N PHE A 24 5.15 11.38 -20.44
CA PHE A 24 5.70 12.71 -20.64
C PHE A 24 4.66 13.82 -20.53
N VAL A 25 5.15 15.02 -20.20
CA VAL A 25 4.35 16.25 -20.18
C VAL A 25 5.06 17.38 -20.93
N TYR A 26 4.28 18.28 -21.51
CA TYR A 26 4.78 19.53 -22.08
C TYR A 26 4.70 20.66 -21.05
N LYS A 27 5.65 21.59 -21.11
CA LYS A 27 5.89 22.68 -20.13
C LYS A 27 4.64 23.50 -19.71
N LYS A 28 3.57 23.53 -20.52
CA LYS A 28 2.32 24.26 -20.22
C LYS A 28 1.33 23.49 -19.33
N ASP A 29 1.48 22.18 -19.20
CA ASP A 29 0.58 21.30 -18.44
C ASP A 29 1.14 20.90 -17.07
N ASN A 30 2.35 21.39 -16.73
CA ASN A 30 3.04 21.11 -15.48
C ASN A 30 2.49 21.92 -14.29
N ARG A 31 1.16 22.06 -14.23
CA ARG A 31 0.46 22.50 -13.02
C ARG A 31 0.17 21.24 -12.23
N ASP A 32 0.85 21.08 -11.09
CA ASP A 32 0.41 20.13 -10.08
C ASP A 32 -1.09 20.38 -9.89
N GLY A 33 -1.93 19.38 -10.14
CA GLY A 33 -3.37 19.55 -9.99
C GLY A 33 -3.64 20.02 -8.56
N ASP A 34 -4.48 21.05 -8.41
CA ASP A 34 -4.85 21.54 -7.09
C ASP A 34 -5.28 20.35 -6.22
N TYR A 35 -4.60 20.15 -5.09
CA TYR A 35 -4.96 19.12 -4.13
C TYR A 35 -6.44 19.33 -3.75
N LYS A 36 -7.26 18.33 -4.06
CA LYS A 36 -8.67 18.32 -3.64
C LYS A 36 -8.78 17.40 -2.44
N GLU A 37 -9.09 18.01 -1.30
CA GLU A 37 -9.42 17.25 -0.10
C GLU A 37 -10.61 16.34 -0.40
N GLU A 38 -10.43 15.05 -0.16
CA GLU A 38 -11.49 14.07 -0.39
C GLU A 38 -12.53 14.14 0.72
N ILE A 39 -13.79 14.14 0.32
CA ILE A 39 -14.91 14.12 1.25
C ILE A 39 -14.90 12.74 1.93
N PRO A 40 -14.79 12.66 3.27
CA PRO A 40 -14.78 11.39 3.96
C PRO A 40 -16.10 10.64 3.81
N TYR A 41 -16.02 9.31 3.81
CA TYR A 41 -17.19 8.46 3.70
C TYR A 41 -18.08 8.60 4.95
N THR A 42 -19.38 8.56 4.74
CA THR A 42 -20.35 8.37 5.82
C THR A 42 -20.34 6.93 6.32
N VAL A 43 -20.81 6.70 7.54
CA VAL A 43 -21.02 5.34 8.08
C VAL A 43 -21.78 4.46 7.09
N GLN A 44 -22.87 4.94 6.51
CA GLN A 44 -23.68 4.15 5.60
C GLN A 44 -22.91 3.76 4.32
N GLN A 45 -22.07 4.65 3.79
CA GLN A 45 -21.22 4.32 2.64
C GLN A 45 -20.19 3.26 3.00
N ILE A 46 -19.53 3.38 4.16
CA ILE A 46 -18.58 2.35 4.63
C ILE A 46 -19.28 1.00 4.77
N LEU A 47 -20.48 0.96 5.37
CA LEU A 47 -21.23 -0.28 5.56
C LEU A 47 -21.72 -0.89 4.24
N ASN A 48 -22.06 -0.06 3.25
CA ASN A 48 -22.50 -0.51 1.92
C ASN A 48 -21.34 -1.00 1.04
N GLU A 49 -20.15 -0.42 1.19
CA GLU A 49 -18.98 -0.70 0.36
C GLU A 49 -17.93 -1.57 1.06
N LYS A 50 -18.22 -2.06 2.27
CA LYS A 50 -17.32 -2.97 2.98
C LYS A 50 -17.06 -4.25 2.18
N PRO A 51 -15.91 -4.91 2.36
CA PRO A 51 -15.68 -6.21 1.74
C PRO A 51 -16.72 -7.26 2.15
N ASP A 52 -17.08 -8.15 1.24
CA ASP A 52 -18.11 -9.18 1.48
C ASP A 52 -17.74 -10.15 2.61
N TYR A 53 -16.44 -10.41 2.79
CA TYR A 53 -15.91 -11.27 3.85
C TYR A 53 -15.90 -10.62 5.24
N LEU A 54 -16.19 -9.32 5.34
CA LEU A 54 -16.20 -8.59 6.60
C LEU A 54 -17.60 -8.58 7.22
N GLU A 55 -17.73 -9.19 8.39
CA GLU A 55 -18.89 -9.01 9.28
C GLU A 55 -18.61 -7.84 10.24
N ILE A 56 -19.62 -6.99 10.49
CA ILE A 56 -19.52 -5.87 11.44
C ILE A 56 -20.70 -5.96 12.41
N GLU A 57 -20.41 -6.03 13.70
CA GLU A 57 -21.40 -6.08 14.76
C GLU A 57 -21.27 -4.86 15.68
N ASN A 58 -22.39 -4.43 16.27
CA ASN A 58 -22.42 -3.37 17.27
C ASN A 58 -22.26 -3.95 18.68
N LEU A 59 -21.27 -3.46 19.42
CA LEU A 59 -21.02 -3.83 20.80
C LEU A 59 -21.86 -2.98 21.75
N LYS A 60 -22.40 -3.60 22.80
CA LYS A 60 -23.11 -2.89 23.88
C LYS A 60 -22.17 -2.26 24.90
N SER A 61 -21.07 -2.96 25.19
CA SER A 61 -19.97 -2.48 26.03
C SER A 61 -18.73 -2.46 25.16
N TYR A 62 -18.07 -1.32 25.09
CA TYR A 62 -16.90 -1.13 24.23
C TYR A 62 -15.97 -0.07 24.77
N ARG A 63 -14.71 -0.17 24.35
CA ARG A 63 -13.71 0.87 24.48
C ARG A 63 -13.82 1.84 23.29
N SER A 64 -14.11 3.11 23.57
CA SER A 64 -14.23 4.15 22.53
C SER A 64 -12.87 4.53 21.95
N PHE A 65 -12.87 5.02 20.71
CA PHE A 65 -11.67 5.55 20.05
C PHE A 65 -10.95 6.60 20.89
N LYS A 66 -11.70 7.51 21.53
CA LYS A 66 -11.11 8.55 22.38
C LYS A 66 -10.40 7.93 23.57
N LYS A 67 -11.02 6.96 24.26
CA LYS A 67 -10.42 6.29 25.41
C LYS A 67 -9.18 5.51 24.99
N ASP A 68 -9.27 4.74 23.90
CA ASP A 68 -8.18 3.95 23.37
C ASP A 68 -6.97 4.80 22.97
N SER A 69 -7.20 5.88 22.23
CA SER A 69 -6.13 6.79 21.81
C SER A 69 -5.48 7.51 23.01
N THR A 70 -6.26 8.00 23.98
CA THR A 70 -5.68 8.76 25.12
C THR A 70 -4.90 7.91 26.11
N GLU A 71 -5.39 6.71 26.46
CA GLU A 71 -4.72 5.88 27.47
C GLU A 71 -3.53 5.12 26.89
N TYR A 72 -3.47 4.96 25.56
CA TYR A 72 -2.28 4.43 24.91
C TYR A 72 -1.17 5.48 24.79
N ASN A 73 -1.52 6.77 24.66
CA ASN A 73 -0.52 7.82 24.47
C ASN A 73 0.28 8.06 25.76
N PHE A 74 1.60 7.89 25.64
CA PHE A 74 2.61 7.88 26.70
C PHE A 74 2.87 9.24 27.38
N HIS A 75 1.89 10.13 27.45
CA HIS A 75 2.07 11.38 28.15
C HIS A 75 2.09 11.08 29.66
N ASN A 76 3.26 11.29 30.29
CA ASN A 76 3.51 11.23 31.74
C ASN A 76 3.87 9.85 32.35
N ILE A 77 4.57 8.97 31.63
CA ILE A 77 5.25 7.81 32.26
C ILE A 77 6.72 8.12 32.56
N SER A 78 7.31 7.48 33.56
CA SER A 78 8.74 7.63 33.85
C SER A 78 9.60 6.95 32.79
N ASP A 79 10.86 7.40 32.64
CA ASP A 79 11.82 6.77 31.73
C ASP A 79 12.00 5.27 32.03
N GLU A 80 12.05 4.90 33.31
CA GLU A 80 12.14 3.50 33.76
C GLU A 80 10.93 2.66 33.30
N GLU A 81 9.72 3.20 33.40
CA GLU A 81 8.52 2.50 32.93
C GLU A 81 8.50 2.37 31.41
N SER A 82 8.95 3.41 30.70
CA SER A 82 9.10 3.41 29.25
C SER A 82 10.06 2.32 28.79
N GLU A 83 11.25 2.26 29.38
CA GLU A 83 12.26 1.23 29.10
C GLU A 83 11.73 -0.19 29.37
N LYS A 84 11.03 -0.38 30.50
CA LYS A 84 10.42 -1.67 30.84
C LYS A 84 9.39 -2.12 29.80
N ARG A 85 8.55 -1.19 29.33
CA ARG A 85 7.55 -1.48 28.29
C ARG A 85 8.23 -1.81 26.95
N VAL A 86 9.24 -1.05 26.54
CA VAL A 86 10.02 -1.34 25.32
C VAL A 86 10.68 -2.71 25.39
N LYS A 87 11.26 -3.06 26.54
CA LYS A 87 11.87 -4.38 26.76
C LYS A 87 10.83 -5.51 26.69
N THR A 88 9.65 -5.29 27.26
CA THR A 88 8.53 -6.25 27.21
C THR A 88 8.06 -6.45 25.78
N TYR A 89 7.81 -5.37 25.04
CA TYR A 89 7.44 -5.40 23.62
C TYR A 89 8.47 -6.17 22.77
N LYS A 90 9.76 -5.87 22.94
CA LYS A 90 10.85 -6.57 22.22
C LYS A 90 10.86 -8.06 22.52
N ASN A 91 10.56 -8.47 23.75
CA ASN A 91 10.49 -9.88 24.13
C ASN A 91 9.25 -10.57 23.57
N ASP A 92 8.07 -9.94 23.68
CA ASP A 92 6.79 -10.51 23.25
C ASP A 92 6.75 -10.78 21.74
N TYR A 93 7.38 -9.89 20.96
CA TYR A 93 7.40 -9.98 19.50
C TYR A 93 8.74 -10.47 18.93
N LYS A 94 9.65 -10.98 19.78
CA LYS A 94 10.97 -11.46 19.36
C LYS A 94 10.89 -12.50 18.24
N LEU A 95 9.96 -13.45 18.35
CA LEU A 95 9.81 -14.51 17.36
C LEU A 95 9.23 -13.97 16.04
N PHE A 96 8.26 -13.06 16.10
CA PHE A 96 7.76 -12.39 14.91
C PHE A 96 8.86 -11.59 14.20
N LYS A 97 9.63 -10.77 14.95
CA LYS A 97 10.77 -10.03 14.40
C LYS A 97 11.84 -10.94 13.79
N LYS A 98 12.04 -12.15 14.33
CA LYS A 98 12.95 -13.13 13.74
C LYS A 98 12.49 -13.59 12.35
N PHE A 99 11.18 -13.77 12.14
CA PHE A 99 10.63 -14.31 10.90
C PHE A 99 10.27 -13.25 9.86
N PHE A 100 9.79 -12.11 10.32
CA PHE A 100 9.29 -11.04 9.45
C PHE A 100 10.20 -9.81 9.44
N SER A 101 11.34 -9.85 10.12
CA SER A 101 12.26 -8.72 10.24
C SER A 101 11.52 -7.48 10.77
N ASP A 102 11.83 -6.30 10.23
CA ASP A 102 11.21 -5.03 10.60
C ASP A 102 10.09 -4.59 9.63
N GLN A 103 9.44 -5.55 8.96
CA GLN A 103 8.37 -5.28 7.99
C GLN A 103 7.03 -4.87 8.63
N PHE A 104 6.87 -5.09 9.94
CA PHE A 104 5.60 -4.89 10.63
C PHE A 104 5.73 -4.16 11.96
N TRP A 105 4.73 -3.35 12.27
CA TRP A 105 4.39 -2.90 13.61
C TRP A 105 3.38 -3.86 14.23
N TYR A 106 3.73 -4.43 15.38
CA TYR A 106 2.89 -5.40 16.06
C TYR A 106 1.93 -4.70 17.04
N LEU A 107 0.66 -5.08 17.01
CA LEU A 107 -0.40 -4.42 17.76
C LEU A 107 -0.92 -5.28 18.90
N GLN A 108 -1.41 -6.48 18.58
CA GLN A 108 -1.98 -7.40 19.56
C GLN A 108 -1.40 -8.79 19.35
N ARG A 109 -1.08 -9.50 20.44
CA ARG A 109 -0.59 -10.89 20.42
C ARG A 109 -1.62 -11.82 21.04
N GLN A 110 -1.70 -13.04 20.54
CA GLN A 110 -2.44 -14.13 21.17
C GLN A 110 -1.71 -15.45 20.93
N GLN A 111 -1.73 -16.35 21.92
CA GLN A 111 -1.23 -17.71 21.76
C GLN A 111 -2.38 -18.69 21.98
N ILE A 112 -2.50 -19.67 21.08
CA ILE A 112 -3.44 -20.79 21.19
C ILE A 112 -2.62 -22.05 20.97
N GLU A 113 -2.50 -22.88 21.99
CA GLU A 113 -1.68 -24.09 21.96
C GLU A 113 -0.24 -23.79 21.46
N ASN A 114 0.13 -24.37 20.31
CA ASN A 114 1.44 -24.24 19.68
C ASN A 114 1.46 -23.19 18.54
N THR A 115 0.40 -22.39 18.44
CA THR A 115 0.26 -21.37 17.39
C THR A 115 0.24 -19.99 18.02
N LEU A 116 1.11 -19.13 17.49
CA LEU A 116 1.19 -17.75 17.88
C LEU A 116 0.57 -16.86 16.80
N TYR A 117 -0.31 -15.97 17.23
CA TYR A 117 -0.97 -14.99 16.38
C TYR A 117 -0.56 -13.58 16.78
N SER A 118 -0.48 -12.69 15.80
CA SER A 118 -0.42 -11.26 16.06
C SER A 118 -1.22 -10.47 15.02
N LEU A 119 -2.03 -9.53 15.49
CA LEU A 119 -2.45 -8.42 14.65
C LEU A 119 -1.25 -7.50 14.47
N ALA A 120 -0.91 -7.20 13.23
CA ALA A 120 0.16 -6.30 12.86
C ALA A 120 -0.30 -5.34 11.77
N LYS A 121 0.52 -4.34 11.46
CA LYS A 121 0.34 -3.45 10.32
C LYS A 121 1.66 -3.08 9.68
N ASN A 122 1.63 -2.73 8.41
CA ASN A 122 2.73 -2.08 7.68
C ASN A 122 2.18 -0.83 6.98
N ASN A 123 2.92 -0.29 6.00
CA ASN A 123 2.48 0.84 5.18
C ASN A 123 1.27 0.51 4.29
N LEU A 124 1.07 -0.76 3.94
CA LEU A 124 -0.02 -1.20 3.08
C LEU A 124 -1.35 -1.36 3.82
N GLY A 125 -1.35 -1.88 5.04
CA GLY A 125 -2.59 -2.23 5.73
C GLY A 125 -2.37 -3.05 7.00
N TYR A 126 -3.46 -3.67 7.47
CA TYR A 126 -3.45 -4.58 8.61
C TYR A 126 -3.25 -6.03 8.17
N TRP A 127 -2.56 -6.79 9.01
CA TRP A 127 -2.17 -8.17 8.77
C TRP A 127 -2.43 -9.05 9.99
N LEU A 128 -2.89 -10.28 9.76
CA LEU A 128 -2.84 -11.35 10.74
C LEU A 128 -1.56 -12.15 10.50
N LEU A 129 -0.63 -12.07 11.44
CA LEU A 129 0.57 -12.88 11.44
C LEU A 129 0.30 -14.16 12.23
N LYS A 130 0.75 -15.29 11.70
CA LYS A 130 0.65 -16.61 12.31
C LYS A 130 2.02 -17.27 12.33
N ILE A 131 2.39 -17.87 13.45
CA ILE A 131 3.54 -18.75 13.55
C ILE A 131 3.07 -20.07 14.16
N GLU A 132 3.08 -21.13 13.36
CA GLU A 132 2.69 -22.46 13.78
C GLU A 132 3.83 -23.43 13.53
N LYS A 133 4.28 -24.15 14.57
CA LYS A 133 5.39 -25.11 14.46
C LYS A 133 6.61 -24.53 13.73
N ASN A 134 6.97 -23.29 14.08
CA ASN A 134 8.11 -22.56 13.50
C ASN A 134 7.98 -22.22 11.99
N LYS A 135 6.75 -22.24 11.46
CA LYS A 135 6.42 -21.77 10.10
C LYS A 135 5.64 -20.46 10.18
N PRO A 136 6.18 -19.35 9.66
CA PRO A 136 5.48 -18.07 9.62
C PRO A 136 4.50 -18.00 8.43
N SER A 137 3.41 -17.25 8.61
CA SER A 137 2.48 -16.84 7.56
C SER A 137 1.94 -15.45 7.88
N ALA A 138 1.67 -14.64 6.87
CA ALA A 138 1.04 -13.33 7.03
C ALA A 138 -0.15 -13.22 6.09
N TYR A 139 -1.29 -12.77 6.61
CA TYR A 139 -2.54 -12.68 5.85
C TYR A 139 -3.04 -11.24 5.87
N PHE A 140 -3.21 -10.63 4.71
CA PHE A 140 -3.71 -9.27 4.59
C PHE A 140 -5.21 -9.23 4.89
N LEU A 141 -5.63 -8.26 5.70
CA LEU A 141 -7.04 -8.12 6.08
C LEU A 141 -7.88 -7.37 5.04
N GLY A 142 -7.24 -6.55 4.17
CA GLY A 142 -7.97 -5.70 3.21
C GLY A 142 -8.89 -4.68 3.87
N LEU A 143 -8.57 -4.27 5.11
CA LEU A 143 -9.33 -3.27 5.86
C LEU A 143 -8.58 -1.93 5.84
N SER A 144 -9.20 -0.92 5.23
CA SER A 144 -8.64 0.42 5.01
C SER A 144 -8.41 1.19 6.32
N PHE A 145 -7.25 1.85 6.45
CA PHE A 145 -6.98 2.79 7.54
C PHE A 145 -7.98 3.96 7.56
N SER A 146 -8.49 4.35 6.40
CA SER A 146 -9.40 5.49 6.26
C SER A 146 -10.78 5.22 6.86
N HIS A 147 -11.15 3.95 7.03
CA HIS A 147 -12.49 3.54 7.47
C HIS A 147 -12.48 2.78 8.79
N TYR A 148 -11.42 2.02 9.08
CA TYR A 148 -11.40 1.08 10.19
C TYR A 148 -10.24 1.39 11.13
N TYR A 149 -10.58 1.71 12.38
CA TYR A 149 -9.64 1.80 13.47
C TYR A 149 -9.80 0.59 14.38
N PHE A 150 -8.69 -0.08 14.69
CA PHE A 150 -8.67 -1.16 15.67
C PHE A 150 -8.12 -0.65 16.99
N ASN A 151 -8.84 -0.94 18.08
CA ASN A 151 -8.38 -0.59 19.40
C ASN A 151 -7.02 -1.25 19.67
N LYS A 152 -6.10 -0.51 20.24
CA LYS A 152 -4.77 -1.01 20.62
C LYS A 152 -4.87 -1.94 21.83
N ILE A 153 -5.86 -1.73 22.68
CA ILE A 153 -6.20 -2.61 23.79
C ILE A 153 -7.48 -3.35 23.46
N GLN A 154 -7.37 -4.68 23.30
CA GLN A 154 -8.49 -5.58 23.03
C GLN A 154 -8.97 -6.23 24.33
N GLU A 155 -10.28 -6.17 24.60
CA GLU A 155 -10.87 -6.86 25.76
C GLU A 155 -11.11 -8.34 25.45
N ASN A 156 -11.30 -8.68 24.18
CA ASN A 156 -11.54 -10.02 23.69
C ASN A 156 -10.34 -10.58 22.89
N PRO A 157 -10.17 -11.91 22.84
CA PRO A 157 -9.15 -12.53 21.99
C PRO A 157 -9.41 -12.24 20.51
N ILE A 158 -8.33 -12.02 19.74
CA ILE A 158 -8.42 -11.72 18.31
C ILE A 158 -8.74 -12.95 17.45
N ILE A 159 -8.49 -14.15 17.98
CA ILE A 159 -8.90 -15.42 17.41
C ILE A 159 -9.93 -16.06 18.36
N LYS A 160 -11.14 -16.31 17.86
CA LYS A 160 -12.23 -16.94 18.62
C LYS A 160 -13.02 -17.88 17.72
N GLY A 161 -12.90 -19.19 17.98
CA GLY A 161 -13.45 -20.22 17.10
C GLY A 161 -12.86 -20.10 15.69
N ASP A 162 -13.71 -20.09 14.67
CA ASP A 162 -13.31 -20.01 13.27
C ASP A 162 -13.13 -18.57 12.76
N TYR A 163 -13.05 -17.59 13.66
CA TYR A 163 -13.02 -16.18 13.32
C TYR A 163 -11.75 -15.48 13.82
N PHE A 164 -11.20 -14.65 12.94
CA PHE A 164 -10.51 -13.44 13.35
C PHE A 164 -11.57 -12.42 13.76
N GLN A 165 -11.38 -11.77 14.91
CA GLN A 165 -12.26 -10.70 15.38
C GLN A 165 -11.43 -9.58 16.01
N ILE A 166 -11.88 -8.34 15.89
CA ILE A 166 -11.17 -7.20 16.46
C ILE A 166 -12.16 -6.07 16.81
N GLU A 167 -12.00 -5.51 17.99
CA GLU A 167 -12.79 -4.40 18.50
C GLU A 167 -12.22 -3.08 17.99
N GLY A 168 -13.10 -2.13 17.68
CA GLY A 168 -12.67 -0.84 17.18
C GLY A 168 -13.80 0.11 16.82
N SER A 169 -13.51 1.00 15.89
CA SER A 169 -14.40 2.09 15.49
C SER A 169 -14.36 2.30 14.00
N LEU A 170 -15.46 2.78 13.43
CA LEU A 170 -15.45 3.42 12.13
C LEU A 170 -14.87 4.83 12.28
N VAL A 171 -13.94 5.18 11.42
CA VAL A 171 -13.23 6.47 11.46
C VAL A 171 -13.32 7.21 10.14
N LYS A 172 -12.93 8.49 10.20
CA LYS A 172 -12.58 9.31 9.04
C LYS A 172 -11.19 9.89 9.24
N ILE A 173 -10.50 10.17 8.14
CA ILE A 173 -9.26 10.94 8.15
C ILE A 173 -9.56 12.38 8.53
N VAL A 174 -8.70 12.95 9.37
CA VAL A 174 -8.67 14.37 9.74
C VAL A 174 -7.27 14.89 9.44
N LYS A 175 -7.18 15.89 8.56
CA LYS A 175 -5.90 16.55 8.25
C LYS A 175 -5.48 17.44 9.41
N VAL A 176 -4.21 17.34 9.80
CA VAL A 176 -3.66 18.17 10.87
C VAL A 176 -3.12 19.47 10.28
N PRO A 177 -3.66 20.64 10.67
CA PRO A 177 -3.16 21.93 10.17
C PRO A 177 -1.67 22.11 10.47
N GLY A 178 -0.89 22.48 9.45
CA GLY A 178 0.56 22.72 9.58
C GLY A 178 1.44 21.47 9.55
N LEU A 179 0.87 20.28 9.32
CA LEU A 179 1.63 19.04 9.09
C LEU A 179 1.15 18.34 7.80
N PRO A 180 1.58 18.82 6.62
CA PRO A 180 1.27 18.17 5.35
C PRO A 180 1.68 16.70 5.36
N GLY A 181 0.81 15.81 4.87
CA GLY A 181 1.06 14.37 4.83
C GLY A 181 0.90 13.62 6.16
N TYR A 182 0.51 14.30 7.25
CA TYR A 182 0.16 13.65 8.52
C TYR A 182 -1.36 13.53 8.68
N ASP A 183 -1.85 12.29 8.61
CA ASP A 183 -3.26 11.96 8.76
C ASP A 183 -3.54 11.50 10.19
N ASP A 184 -4.41 12.25 10.87
CA ASP A 184 -5.03 11.80 12.11
C ASP A 184 -6.41 11.19 11.81
N TYR A 185 -7.02 10.59 12.81
CA TYR A 185 -8.31 9.91 12.68
C TYR A 185 -9.29 10.46 13.71
N SER A 186 -10.56 10.48 13.33
CA SER A 186 -11.65 10.74 14.25
C SER A 186 -12.72 9.68 14.09
N ALA A 187 -13.17 9.11 15.21
CA ALA A 187 -14.30 8.20 15.20
C ALA A 187 -15.56 8.91 14.67
N ILE A 188 -16.18 8.28 13.69
CA ILE A 188 -17.54 8.61 13.25
C ILE A 188 -18.56 7.69 13.93
N GLU A 189 -18.15 6.48 14.30
CA GLU A 189 -18.97 5.57 15.10
C GLU A 189 -18.11 4.56 15.87
N ASP A 190 -18.21 4.56 17.20
CA ASP A 190 -17.49 3.64 18.07
C ASP A 190 -18.19 2.28 18.24
N GLY A 191 -17.50 1.34 18.88
CA GLY A 191 -18.11 0.13 19.42
C GLY A 191 -18.44 -0.92 18.37
N LYS A 192 -17.51 -1.13 17.44
CA LYS A 192 -17.61 -2.16 16.41
C LYS A 192 -16.82 -3.40 16.80
N LEU A 193 -17.37 -4.56 16.44
CA LEU A 193 -16.64 -5.81 16.35
C LEU A 193 -16.54 -6.20 14.88
N PHE A 194 -15.34 -6.14 14.33
CA PHE A 194 -15.03 -6.56 12.97
C PHE A 194 -14.67 -8.03 13.00
N LYS A 195 -15.32 -8.85 12.17
CA LYS A 195 -15.08 -10.30 12.13
C LYS A 195 -14.83 -10.76 10.70
N ILE A 196 -13.85 -11.63 10.53
CA ILE A 196 -13.53 -12.30 9.27
C ILE A 196 -13.38 -13.79 9.57
N LYS A 197 -14.04 -14.65 8.80
CA LYS A 197 -13.84 -16.09 8.93
C LYS A 197 -12.42 -16.44 8.53
N LEU A 198 -11.74 -17.22 9.35
CA LEU A 198 -10.34 -17.59 9.12
C LEU A 198 -10.15 -18.28 7.78
N LYS A 199 -11.09 -19.13 7.37
CA LYS A 199 -11.03 -19.80 6.06
C LYS A 199 -11.01 -18.84 4.87
N ASP A 200 -11.66 -17.68 4.99
CA ASP A 200 -11.73 -16.68 3.92
C ASP A 200 -10.50 -15.76 4.00
N LEU A 201 -10.01 -15.49 5.22
CA LEU A 201 -8.82 -14.68 5.45
C LEU A 201 -7.52 -15.37 4.98
N ILE A 202 -7.41 -16.69 5.17
CA ILE A 202 -6.19 -17.45 4.84
C ILE A 202 -6.23 -18.08 3.45
N LEU A 203 -7.29 -17.86 2.68
CA LEU A 203 -7.43 -18.40 1.34
C LEU A 203 -6.35 -17.79 0.43
N ASP A 204 -5.61 -18.67 -0.24
CA ASP A 204 -4.56 -18.40 -1.20
C ASP A 204 -4.81 -19.43 -2.32
N SER A 205 -5.49 -19.01 -3.38
CA SER A 205 -6.12 -19.94 -4.32
C SER A 205 -5.12 -20.55 -5.32
N ASP A 206 -4.04 -19.86 -5.65
CA ASP A 206 -2.95 -20.36 -6.50
C ASP A 206 -1.71 -20.82 -5.74
N GLN A 207 -1.67 -20.60 -4.42
CA GLN A 207 -0.65 -21.09 -3.48
C GLN A 207 0.73 -20.49 -3.71
N ASP A 208 0.78 -19.22 -4.12
CA ASP A 208 2.03 -18.49 -4.33
C ASP A 208 2.63 -17.92 -3.03
N GLY A 209 1.78 -17.72 -2.00
CA GLY A 209 2.15 -17.20 -0.68
C GLY A 209 1.44 -15.90 -0.28
N TYR A 210 0.77 -15.20 -1.20
CA TYR A 210 -0.13 -14.11 -0.89
C TYR A 210 -1.57 -14.62 -0.79
N ASN A 211 -2.32 -14.10 0.18
CA ASN A 211 -3.73 -14.48 0.28
C ASN A 211 -4.58 -13.70 -0.74
N ASP A 212 -5.67 -14.30 -1.19
CA ASP A 212 -6.63 -13.76 -2.16
C ASP A 212 -7.03 -12.29 -1.89
N ILE A 213 -7.11 -11.91 -0.62
CA ILE A 213 -7.48 -10.56 -0.19
C ILE A 213 -6.38 -9.56 -0.54
N PHE A 214 -5.10 -9.91 -0.35
CA PHE A 214 -3.97 -9.08 -0.73
C PHE A 214 -3.99 -8.83 -2.24
N GLU A 215 -4.05 -9.90 -3.01
CA GLU A 215 -3.97 -9.83 -4.47
C GLU A 215 -5.09 -8.99 -5.06
N LYS A 216 -6.35 -9.26 -4.66
CA LYS A 216 -7.51 -8.43 -5.07
C LYS A 216 -7.40 -6.98 -4.60
N SER A 217 -6.76 -6.73 -3.46
CA SER A 217 -6.58 -5.37 -2.94
C SER A 217 -5.57 -4.58 -3.76
N PHE A 218 -4.54 -5.23 -4.32
CA PHE A 218 -3.46 -4.56 -5.05
C PHE A 218 -3.47 -4.79 -6.57
N GLY A 219 -4.41 -5.58 -7.10
CA GLY A 219 -4.59 -5.80 -8.53
C GLY A 219 -3.80 -6.97 -9.11
N LEU A 220 -3.33 -7.89 -8.26
CA LEU A 220 -2.78 -9.19 -8.68
C LEU A 220 -3.92 -10.19 -8.95
N ASN A 221 -3.58 -11.33 -9.56
CA ASN A 221 -4.54 -12.34 -9.96
C ASN A 221 -4.54 -13.56 -9.01
N PRO A 222 -5.55 -13.71 -8.13
CA PRO A 222 -5.60 -14.77 -7.12
C PRO A 222 -5.68 -16.21 -7.63
N ASN A 223 -5.84 -16.40 -8.94
CA ASN A 223 -5.89 -17.73 -9.55
C ASN A 223 -4.70 -17.99 -10.47
N ASN A 224 -3.67 -17.16 -10.39
CA ASN A 224 -2.49 -17.25 -11.23
C ASN A 224 -1.26 -16.72 -10.49
N LYS A 225 -0.45 -17.67 -10.01
CA LYS A 225 0.77 -17.41 -9.23
C LYS A 225 1.81 -16.49 -9.88
N ASP A 226 1.69 -16.21 -11.18
CA ASP A 226 2.58 -15.36 -11.99
C ASP A 226 1.67 -14.40 -12.79
N THR A 227 1.26 -13.31 -12.16
CA THR A 227 0.20 -12.40 -12.63
C THR A 227 0.54 -11.80 -13.99
N ASP A 228 1.80 -11.43 -14.22
CA ASP A 228 2.25 -10.75 -15.43
C ASP A 228 2.78 -11.72 -16.52
N GLY A 229 3.00 -12.99 -16.16
CA GLY A 229 3.42 -14.04 -17.07
C GLY A 229 4.90 -13.97 -17.45
N ASP A 230 5.74 -13.40 -16.59
CA ASP A 230 7.18 -13.27 -16.84
C ASP A 230 7.99 -14.51 -16.41
N GLY A 231 7.36 -15.44 -15.70
CA GLY A 231 7.93 -16.70 -15.24
C GLY A 231 8.38 -16.70 -13.78
N ILE A 232 8.12 -15.63 -13.02
CA ILE A 232 8.43 -15.52 -11.59
C ILE A 232 7.11 -15.45 -10.81
N ASP A 233 7.00 -16.25 -9.74
CA ASP A 233 5.78 -16.22 -8.92
C ASP A 233 5.66 -14.89 -8.15
N ASP A 234 4.47 -14.29 -8.03
CA ASP A 234 4.26 -12.93 -7.51
C ASP A 234 4.89 -12.72 -6.12
N PHE A 235 4.82 -13.73 -5.26
CA PHE A 235 5.49 -13.73 -3.95
C PHE A 235 7.00 -13.52 -3.99
N ASN A 236 7.67 -13.95 -5.06
CA ASN A 236 9.12 -13.83 -5.28
C ASN A 236 9.50 -12.73 -6.26
N ASP A 237 8.55 -12.23 -7.06
CA ASP A 237 8.79 -11.17 -8.02
C ASP A 237 8.88 -9.79 -7.34
N MET A 238 9.87 -9.00 -7.76
CA MET A 238 10.04 -7.60 -7.35
C MET A 238 9.09 -6.66 -8.12
N ASN A 239 8.54 -7.07 -9.27
CA ASN A 239 7.58 -6.31 -10.05
C ASN A 239 6.36 -7.16 -10.52
N PRO A 240 5.59 -7.73 -9.58
CA PRO A 240 4.59 -8.77 -9.86
C PRO A 240 3.42 -8.34 -10.76
N MET A 241 3.31 -7.06 -11.10
CA MET A 241 2.21 -6.53 -11.92
C MET A 241 2.58 -6.39 -13.39
N TYR A 242 3.88 -6.32 -13.71
CA TYR A 242 4.34 -5.97 -15.05
C TYR A 242 5.71 -6.55 -15.37
N LYS A 243 5.76 -7.18 -16.55
CA LYS A 243 6.99 -7.75 -17.06
C LYS A 243 8.09 -6.71 -17.16
N SER A 244 9.19 -6.99 -16.47
CA SER A 244 10.39 -6.14 -16.48
C SER A 244 11.03 -6.10 -17.87
N GLU A 245 11.35 -4.90 -18.37
CA GLU A 245 12.06 -4.70 -19.64
C GLU A 245 13.18 -3.67 -19.51
N LYS A 246 14.37 -4.01 -20.02
CA LYS A 246 15.52 -3.11 -19.96
C LYS A 246 15.49 -2.12 -21.11
N ASN A 247 15.20 -0.86 -20.79
CA ASN A 247 15.35 0.29 -21.69
C ASN A 247 15.90 1.49 -20.91
N LYS A 248 16.28 2.56 -21.60
CA LYS A 248 16.86 3.72 -20.91
C LYS A 248 15.93 4.28 -19.83
N PHE A 249 14.62 4.36 -20.05
CA PHE A 249 13.72 4.96 -19.07
C PHE A 249 13.43 4.04 -17.88
N SER A 250 13.27 2.72 -18.09
CA SER A 250 13.16 1.79 -16.94
C SER A 250 14.42 1.81 -16.08
N GLN A 251 15.60 1.90 -16.69
CA GLN A 251 16.86 2.07 -15.96
C GLN A 251 16.94 3.37 -15.15
N LEU A 252 16.35 4.47 -15.65
CA LEU A 252 16.26 5.72 -14.88
C LEU A 252 15.40 5.50 -13.63
N TYR A 253 14.23 4.88 -13.79
CA TYR A 253 13.35 4.58 -12.67
C TYR A 253 13.96 3.60 -11.67
N ASP A 254 14.68 2.57 -12.11
CA ASP A 254 15.43 1.65 -11.25
C ASP A 254 16.43 2.41 -10.37
N GLN A 255 17.19 3.35 -10.95
CA GLN A 255 18.14 4.18 -10.21
C GLN A 255 17.44 5.07 -9.17
N LEU A 256 16.27 5.62 -9.50
CA LEU A 256 15.49 6.44 -8.57
C LEU A 256 14.92 5.61 -7.40
N ILE A 257 14.34 4.44 -7.70
CA ILE A 257 13.86 3.50 -6.67
C ILE A 257 15.00 3.07 -5.76
N GLN A 258 16.16 2.73 -6.34
CA GLN A 258 17.33 2.32 -5.58
C GLN A 258 17.86 3.44 -4.67
N ALA A 259 17.92 4.68 -5.16
CA ALA A 259 18.35 5.83 -4.38
C ALA A 259 17.43 6.05 -3.16
N ASN A 260 16.10 5.97 -3.36
CA ASN A 260 15.12 6.10 -2.28
C ASN A 260 15.15 4.93 -1.28
N SER A 261 15.68 3.78 -1.70
CA SER A 261 15.74 2.55 -0.91
C SER A 261 17.13 2.28 -0.32
N SER A 262 18.04 3.27 -0.34
CA SER A 262 19.47 3.13 -0.03
C SER A 262 19.82 2.69 1.41
N GLY A 263 18.84 2.58 2.30
CA GLY A 263 19.00 2.02 3.65
C GLY A 263 18.46 0.60 3.84
N ILE A 264 17.88 -0.01 2.80
CA ILE A 264 17.25 -1.33 2.89
C ILE A 264 18.27 -2.41 2.56
N GLU A 265 18.55 -3.28 3.53
CA GLU A 265 19.40 -4.44 3.37
C GLU A 265 18.57 -5.70 3.07
N ASN A 266 19.08 -6.56 2.17
CA ASN A 266 18.46 -7.84 1.81
C ASN A 266 16.98 -7.70 1.36
N PRO A 267 16.67 -6.86 0.36
CA PRO A 267 15.29 -6.64 -0.09
C PRO A 267 14.59 -7.93 -0.54
N GLU A 268 15.36 -8.94 -0.98
CA GLU A 268 14.84 -10.25 -1.38
C GLU A 268 14.16 -11.03 -0.25
N LYS A 269 14.40 -10.65 1.02
CA LYS A 269 13.78 -11.28 2.20
C LYS A 269 12.54 -10.50 2.67
N LEU A 270 12.23 -9.37 2.05
CA LEU A 270 11.17 -8.45 2.48
C LEU A 270 9.88 -8.66 1.66
N HIS A 271 9.32 -9.87 1.70
CA HIS A 271 8.13 -10.25 0.93
C HIS A 271 6.85 -9.45 1.26
N TYR A 272 6.83 -8.66 2.34
CA TYR A 272 5.69 -7.87 2.79
C TYR A 272 6.01 -6.36 2.90
N TYR A 273 7.13 -5.92 2.33
CA TYR A 273 7.49 -4.51 2.24
C TYR A 273 7.48 -4.09 0.78
N PHE A 274 6.72 -3.04 0.48
CA PHE A 274 6.48 -2.60 -0.89
C PHE A 274 6.64 -1.09 -1.00
N ASN A 275 7.26 -0.66 -2.10
CA ASN A 275 7.05 0.68 -2.62
C ASN A 275 5.78 0.67 -3.48
N VAL A 276 4.97 1.72 -3.36
CA VAL A 276 3.73 1.83 -4.13
C VAL A 276 3.72 3.18 -4.82
N TYR A 277 3.55 3.18 -6.14
CA TYR A 277 3.49 4.38 -6.96
C TYR A 277 2.13 4.49 -7.65
N ILE A 278 1.53 5.68 -7.60
CA ILE A 278 0.37 6.00 -8.43
C ILE A 278 0.90 6.52 -9.77
N ASN A 279 0.91 5.68 -10.80
CA ASN A 279 1.55 6.02 -12.07
C ASN A 279 1.08 5.11 -13.22
N ASP A 280 0.81 5.69 -14.38
CA ASP A 280 0.39 4.96 -15.59
C ASP A 280 1.50 4.87 -16.67
N CYS A 281 2.72 5.32 -16.38
CA CYS A 281 3.81 5.30 -17.36
C CYS A 281 4.36 3.89 -17.59
N ASP A 282 4.25 3.41 -18.82
CA ASP A 282 4.71 2.08 -19.21
C ASP A 282 6.21 1.87 -18.95
N TYR A 283 7.05 2.88 -19.18
CA TYR A 283 8.48 2.75 -18.90
C TYR A 283 8.77 2.56 -17.40
N PHE A 284 7.91 3.11 -16.54
CA PHE A 284 8.03 2.91 -15.10
C PHE A 284 7.51 1.54 -14.71
N HIS A 285 6.44 1.05 -15.34
CA HIS A 285 5.95 -0.31 -15.14
C HIS A 285 6.97 -1.38 -15.54
N GLN A 286 7.90 -1.08 -16.44
CA GLN A 286 8.92 -2.02 -16.92
C GLN A 286 10.18 -2.11 -16.05
N VAL A 287 10.20 -1.52 -14.86
CA VAL A 287 11.34 -1.57 -13.93
C VAL A 287 11.71 -2.98 -13.51
N ASN A 288 12.98 -3.19 -13.17
CA ASN A 288 13.44 -4.36 -12.42
C ASN A 288 13.96 -3.87 -11.05
N PRO A 289 13.04 -3.62 -10.11
CA PRO A 289 13.31 -2.73 -9.01
C PRO A 289 14.12 -3.42 -7.90
N TYR A 290 14.98 -2.65 -7.22
CA TYR A 290 15.77 -3.16 -6.08
C TYR A 290 14.89 -3.61 -4.90
N ILE A 291 13.72 -3.00 -4.72
CA ILE A 291 12.73 -3.35 -3.71
C ILE A 291 11.40 -3.65 -4.40
N LYS A 292 10.62 -4.57 -3.83
CA LYS A 292 9.33 -4.97 -4.39
C LYS A 292 8.43 -3.74 -4.58
N THR A 293 7.86 -3.60 -5.77
CA THR A 293 7.13 -2.39 -6.19
C THR A 293 5.77 -2.76 -6.75
N LEU A 294 4.74 -1.98 -6.38
CA LEU A 294 3.38 -2.07 -6.91
C LEU A 294 2.98 -0.74 -7.55
N PHE A 295 2.10 -0.81 -8.54
CA PHE A 295 1.58 0.36 -9.21
C PHE A 295 0.07 0.46 -9.09
N ILE A 296 -0.41 1.66 -8.77
CA ILE A 296 -1.83 1.98 -8.69
C ILE A 296 -2.16 2.89 -9.88
N PRO A 297 -3.26 2.63 -10.61
CA PRO A 297 -3.67 3.51 -11.71
C PRO A 297 -3.89 4.96 -11.28
N GLU A 298 -3.48 5.94 -12.10
CA GLU A 298 -3.73 7.37 -11.83
C GLU A 298 -5.24 7.67 -11.78
N ASN A 299 -6.02 6.95 -12.60
CA ASN A 299 -7.47 7.07 -12.62
C ASN A 299 -8.11 6.29 -11.45
N LYS A 300 -8.66 7.01 -10.47
CA LYS A 300 -9.39 6.42 -9.32
C LYS A 300 -10.51 5.44 -9.68
N LYS A 301 -11.06 5.47 -10.90
CA LYS A 301 -12.09 4.51 -11.35
C LYS A 301 -11.52 3.13 -11.71
N GLU A 302 -10.22 3.07 -11.99
CA GLU A 302 -9.49 1.85 -12.36
C GLU A 302 -8.80 1.23 -11.14
N GLN A 303 -8.74 1.94 -10.02
CA GLN A 303 -8.22 1.45 -8.75
C GLN A 303 -9.16 0.40 -8.13
N THR A 304 -8.58 -0.50 -7.34
CA THR A 304 -9.34 -1.51 -6.59
C THR A 304 -10.19 -0.83 -5.51
N ASN A 305 -11.16 -1.55 -4.95
CA ASN A 305 -11.95 -1.04 -3.82
C ASN A 305 -11.05 -0.65 -2.63
N TYR A 306 -9.90 -1.30 -2.47
CA TYR A 306 -8.96 -1.02 -1.38
C TYR A 306 -8.14 0.25 -1.64
N THR A 307 -7.48 0.34 -2.80
CA THR A 307 -6.57 1.45 -3.14
C THR A 307 -7.31 2.74 -3.44
N LYS A 308 -8.57 2.67 -3.87
CA LYS A 308 -9.44 3.83 -4.09
C LYS A 308 -9.70 4.64 -2.81
N VAL A 309 -9.78 3.97 -1.66
CA VAL A 309 -10.14 4.58 -0.37
C VAL A 309 -8.98 4.63 0.62
N THR A 310 -7.87 3.95 0.34
CA THR A 310 -6.69 3.90 1.21
C THR A 310 -5.49 4.50 0.48
N ASP A 311 -4.94 5.57 1.03
CA ASP A 311 -3.68 6.12 0.53
C ASP A 311 -2.49 5.30 1.06
N VAL A 312 -1.90 4.52 0.18
CA VAL A 312 -0.74 3.65 0.44
C VAL A 312 0.52 4.12 -0.29
N ALA A 313 0.39 5.09 -1.21
CA ALA A 313 1.50 5.61 -1.99
C ALA A 313 2.19 6.74 -1.22
N ARG A 314 3.37 6.45 -0.67
CA ARG A 314 4.12 7.41 0.17
C ARG A 314 5.05 8.31 -0.62
N GLU A 315 5.33 7.92 -1.87
CA GLU A 315 6.22 8.60 -2.78
C GLU A 315 5.56 8.69 -4.15
N ASN A 316 5.95 9.72 -4.89
CA ASN A 316 5.47 9.98 -6.24
C ASN A 316 6.64 10.44 -7.10
N ILE A 317 6.70 9.92 -8.32
CA ILE A 317 7.60 10.38 -9.37
C ILE A 317 6.72 10.93 -10.48
N SER A 318 6.86 12.22 -10.78
CA SER A 318 6.04 12.85 -11.82
C SER A 318 6.37 12.31 -13.20
N LYS A 319 5.46 12.58 -14.15
CA LYS A 319 5.77 12.46 -15.58
C LYS A 319 6.97 13.32 -15.94
N MET A 320 7.72 12.87 -16.94
CA MET A 320 8.94 13.53 -17.38
C MET A 320 8.63 14.65 -18.38
N GLN A 321 9.16 15.83 -18.12
CA GLN A 321 9.20 16.92 -19.08
C GLN A 321 10.46 16.83 -19.92
N LYS A 322 10.32 16.81 -21.25
CA LYS A 322 11.45 16.84 -22.20
C LYS A 322 12.06 18.24 -22.26
N ASP A 323 13.39 18.34 -22.35
CA ASP A 323 14.05 19.61 -22.66
C ASP A 323 13.78 20.04 -24.11
N GLU A 324 13.64 21.35 -24.34
CA GLU A 324 13.28 21.92 -25.66
C GLU A 324 14.44 21.87 -26.66
N LYS A 325 15.69 21.80 -26.18
CA LYS A 325 16.89 21.90 -27.01
C LYS A 325 17.69 20.59 -27.05
N ASN A 326 17.74 19.89 -25.93
CA ASN A 326 18.51 18.65 -25.78
C ASN A 326 17.55 17.46 -25.55
N PRO A 327 17.34 16.60 -26.56
CA PRO A 327 16.43 15.45 -26.44
C PRO A 327 16.86 14.39 -25.42
N ASN A 328 18.06 14.52 -24.84
CA ASN A 328 18.58 13.63 -23.81
C ASN A 328 18.37 14.15 -22.38
N ILE A 329 17.87 15.38 -22.21
CA ILE A 329 17.59 15.96 -20.89
C ILE A 329 16.10 15.89 -20.58
N PHE A 330 15.80 15.41 -19.38
CA PHE A 330 14.45 15.29 -18.84
C PHE A 330 14.38 15.94 -17.47
N TYR A 331 13.23 16.53 -17.15
CA TYR A 331 12.94 17.14 -15.86
C TYR A 331 11.73 16.46 -15.24
N PHE A 332 11.76 16.19 -13.95
CA PHE A 332 10.65 15.57 -13.23
C PHE A 332 10.70 15.98 -11.76
N LYS A 333 9.68 15.63 -10.99
CA LYS A 333 9.66 15.81 -9.54
C LYS A 333 9.66 14.45 -8.86
N VAL A 334 10.37 14.37 -7.74
CA VAL A 334 10.22 13.29 -6.77
C VAL A 334 9.68 13.92 -5.50
N SER A 335 8.57 13.41 -5.01
CA SER A 335 7.88 13.97 -3.84
C SER A 335 7.43 12.86 -2.90
N GLY A 336 7.46 13.14 -1.60
CA GLY A 336 6.83 12.31 -0.59
C GLY A 336 5.96 13.17 0.33
N ASN A 337 5.56 12.62 1.47
CA ASN A 337 4.66 13.31 2.41
C ASN A 337 5.17 14.67 2.91
N SER A 338 6.49 14.87 2.97
CA SER A 338 7.12 16.06 3.57
C SER A 338 8.18 16.72 2.69
N TYR A 339 8.30 16.33 1.42
CA TYR A 339 9.30 16.86 0.51
C TYR A 339 8.81 16.84 -0.94
N SER A 340 9.34 17.74 -1.76
CA SER A 340 9.14 17.74 -3.20
C SER A 340 10.35 18.34 -3.88
N ASP A 341 11.16 17.50 -4.50
CA ASP A 341 12.41 17.88 -5.15
C ASP A 341 12.26 17.93 -6.67
N GLY A 342 12.84 18.96 -7.28
CA GLY A 342 12.96 19.06 -8.73
C GLY A 342 14.19 18.28 -9.20
N CYS A 343 14.00 17.35 -10.11
CA CYS A 343 15.07 16.54 -10.66
C CYS A 343 15.30 16.88 -12.14
N SER A 344 16.55 16.76 -12.58
CA SER A 344 16.89 16.68 -14.00
C SER A 344 17.78 15.46 -14.23
N ALA A 345 17.49 14.69 -15.28
CA ALA A 345 18.32 13.57 -15.69
C ALA A 345 18.78 13.78 -17.13
N GLU A 346 20.06 13.55 -17.40
CA GLU A 346 20.62 13.59 -18.74
C GLU A 346 21.17 12.22 -19.15
N TYR A 347 20.76 11.73 -20.31
CA TYR A 347 21.24 10.46 -20.85
C TYR A 347 22.51 10.67 -21.69
N LYS A 348 23.66 10.19 -21.21
CA LYS A 348 24.95 10.28 -21.90
C LYS A 348 25.68 8.94 -21.85
N ASN A 349 26.30 8.56 -22.96
CA ASN A 349 27.16 7.37 -23.05
C ASN A 349 26.51 6.06 -22.57
N GLY A 350 25.18 5.94 -22.65
CA GLY A 350 24.46 4.75 -22.21
C GLY A 350 24.03 4.76 -20.74
N GLU A 351 24.27 5.86 -20.03
CA GLU A 351 23.98 6.00 -18.60
C GLU A 351 23.18 7.27 -18.32
N TRP A 352 22.49 7.29 -17.18
CA TRP A 352 21.80 8.48 -16.67
C TRP A 352 22.67 9.20 -15.66
N ASP A 353 22.83 10.51 -15.88
CA ASP A 353 23.37 11.45 -14.90
C ASP A 353 22.20 12.22 -14.28
N ILE A 354 21.89 11.92 -13.01
CA ILE A 354 20.75 12.48 -12.28
C ILE A 354 21.24 13.59 -11.35
N THR A 355 20.68 14.79 -11.54
CA THR A 355 20.87 15.94 -10.65
C THR A 355 19.58 16.22 -9.89
N ILE A 356 19.65 16.14 -8.56
CA ILE A 356 18.55 16.51 -7.66
C ILE A 356 18.75 17.97 -7.25
N ARG A 357 17.79 18.83 -7.59
CA ARG A 357 17.71 20.21 -7.09
C ARG A 357 16.75 20.20 -5.91
N GLN A 358 17.30 20.20 -4.70
CA GLN A 358 16.50 20.20 -3.47
C GLN A 358 15.49 21.35 -3.49
N GLY A 359 14.22 20.98 -3.50
CA GLY A 359 13.09 21.88 -3.30
C GLY A 359 12.83 22.00 -1.80
N PHE A 360 12.27 23.12 -1.37
CA PHE A 360 12.01 23.42 0.05
C PHE A 360 11.27 22.27 0.74
N VAL A 361 11.70 21.94 1.97
CA VAL A 361 10.88 21.22 2.95
C VAL A 361 9.60 22.04 3.13
N ILE A 362 8.44 21.46 2.83
CA ILE A 362 7.13 22.13 2.95
C ILE A 362 6.73 22.21 4.42
#